data_AF-A0A7C1XQJ9-F1
#
_entry.id   AF-A0A7C1XQJ9-F1
#
_cell.length_a   1.000
_cell.length_b   1.000
_cell.length_c   1.000
_cell.angle_alpha   90.00
_cell.angle_beta   90.00
_cell.angle_gamma   90.00
#
_symmetry.space_group_name_H-M   'P 1'
#
loop_
_entity.id
_entity.type
_entity.pdbx_description
1 polymer ?
#
loop_
_entity_poly.entity_id
_entity_poly.type
_entity_poly.pdbx_seq_one_letter_code
_entity_poly.pdbx_strand_id
1 'polypeptide(L)' 'MQIHLIATGTRMPDWVGQGYAEYARRMPSECRIGLHEITAGKRGKNADIARLTEQEGRRMLAAIPKNTRVIAMDVAGQA' A
#
# COMPACT_ATOMS: atom_id res chain seq x y z
N MET A 1 10.38 16.01 0.16
CA MET A 1 10.29 14.55 -0.04
C MET A 1 8.85 14.12 0.15
N GLN A 2 8.35 13.18 -0.65
CA GLN A 2 7.00 12.63 -0.50
C GLN A 2 7.09 11.12 -0.42
N ILE A 3 6.45 10.54 0.60
CA ILE A 3 6.38 9.11 0.82
C ILE A 3 5.05 8.62 0.25
N HIS A 4 5.11 7.66 -0.67
CA HIS A 4 3.93 7.03 -1.24
C HIS A 4 3.77 5.64 -0.63
N LEU A 5 2.76 5.47 0.21
CA LEU A 5 2.40 4.16 0.77
C LEU A 5 1.37 3.52 -0.15
N ILE A 6 1.77 2.50 -0.91
CA ILE A 6 0.90 1.77 -1.83
C ILE A 6 0.57 0.42 -1.19
N ALA A 7 -0.68 0.21 -0.80
CA ALA A 7 -1.08 -0.95 0.00
C ALA A 7 -2.34 -1.62 -0.56
N THR A 8 -2.42 -2.95 -0.47
CA THR A 8 -3.62 -3.70 -0.85
C THR A 8 -4.64 -3.74 0.28
N GLY A 9 -5.90 -3.38 -0.01
CA GLY A 9 -7.00 -3.32 0.95
C GLY A 9 -7.60 -1.91 1.01
N THR A 10 -8.93 -1.83 1.14
CA THR A 10 -9.69 -0.57 1.14
C THR A 10 -10.69 -0.48 2.30
N ARG A 11 -10.67 -1.47 3.21
CA ARG A 11 -11.62 -1.61 4.32
C ARG A 11 -10.86 -1.91 5.59
N MET A 12 -10.09 -0.93 6.04
CA MET A 12 -9.40 -1.00 7.32
C MET A 12 -10.41 -0.79 8.47
N PRO A 13 -10.24 -1.48 9.62
CA PRO A 13 -10.97 -1.14 10.83
C PRO A 13 -10.74 0.33 11.23
N ASP A 14 -11.73 0.96 11.87
CA ASP A 14 -11.67 2.38 12.23
C ASP A 14 -10.44 2.74 13.05
N TRP A 15 -10.05 1.88 14.00
CA TRP A 15 -8.87 2.10 14.84
C TRP A 15 -7.56 2.13 14.03
N VAL A 16 -7.48 1.38 12.92
CA VAL A 16 -6.31 1.39 12.02
C VAL A 16 -6.28 2.71 11.25
N GLY A 17 -7.42 3.12 10.70
CA GLY A 17 -7.54 4.39 9.97
C GLY A 17 -7.20 5.60 10.84
N GLN A 18 -7.69 5.60 12.09
CA GLN A 18 -7.37 6.64 13.08
C GLN A 18 -5.88 6.65 13.42
N GLY A 19 -5.28 5.48 13.65
CA GLY A 19 -3.84 5.37 13.89
C GLY A 19 -3.03 5.93 12.72
N TYR A 20 -3.33 5.51 11.50
CA TYR A 20 -2.68 6.02 10.30
C TYR A 20 -2.80 7.56 10.20
N ALA A 21 -4.00 8.10 10.36
CA ALA A 21 -4.24 9.55 10.25
C ALA A 21 -3.46 10.34 11.30
N GLU A 22 -3.36 9.84 12.52
CA GLU A 22 -2.60 10.48 13.60
C GLU A 22 -1.10 10.57 13.27
N TYR A 23 -0.50 9.49 12.75
CA TYR A 23 0.91 9.52 12.34
C TYR A 23 1.13 10.33 11.06
N ALA A 24 0.25 10.21 10.07
CA ALA A 24 0.35 10.95 8.82
C ALA A 24 0.31 12.48 9.04
N ARG A 25 -0.53 12.94 9.99
CA ARG A 25 -0.64 14.35 10.36
C ARG A 25 0.59 14.89 11.10
N ARG A 26 1.32 14.04 11.81
CA ARG A 26 2.56 14.42 12.53
C ARG A 26 3.75 14.61 11.59
N MET A 27 3.68 14.15 10.35
CA MET A 27 4.77 14.29 9.40
C MET A 27 4.97 15.75 8.97
N PRO A 28 6.23 16.24 8.90
CA PRO A 28 6.50 17.60 8.43
C PRO A 28 6.16 17.76 6.95
N SER A 29 5.99 19.00 6.51
CA SER A 29 5.67 19.33 5.11
C SER A 29 6.72 18.82 4.12
N GLU A 30 7.98 18.74 4.55
CA GLU A 30 9.10 18.18 3.78
C GLU A 30 9.07 16.65 3.64
N CYS A 31 8.20 15.93 4.37
CA CYS A 31 8.15 14.46 4.40
C CYS A 31 6.71 13.91 4.50
N ARG A 32 5.78 14.44 3.69
CA ARG A 32 4.37 14.01 3.75
C ARG A 32 4.19 12.56 3.29
N ILE A 33 3.27 11.85 3.93
CA ILE A 33 2.84 10.49 3.56
C ILE A 33 1.52 10.59 2.78
N GLY A 34 1.46 9.95 1.62
CA GLY A 34 0.24 9.74 0.83
C GLY A 34 -0.07 8.26 0.68
N LEU A 35 -1.28 7.84 1.05
CA LEU A 35 -1.76 6.46 0.94
C LEU A 35 -2.48 6.24 -0.40
N HIS A 36 -2.14 5.14 -1.07
CA HIS A 36 -2.77 4.63 -2.28
C HIS A 36 -3.30 3.23 -2.01
N GLU A 37 -4.61 3.12 -1.85
CA GLU A 37 -5.26 1.84 -1.58
C GLU A 37 -5.57 1.09 -2.88
N ILE A 38 -5.09 -0.15 -2.98
CA ILE A 38 -5.34 -1.05 -4.09
C ILE A 38 -6.39 -2.08 -3.68
N THR A 39 -7.51 -2.14 -4.39
CA THR A 39 -8.58 -3.10 -4.08
C THR A 39 -8.09 -4.54 -4.11
N ALA A 40 -8.18 -5.26 -2.99
CA ALA A 40 -7.79 -6.67 -2.94
C ALA A 40 -8.71 -7.56 -3.81
N GLY A 41 -8.13 -8.58 -4.43
CA GLY A 41 -8.86 -9.61 -5.15
C GLY A 41 -9.72 -10.46 -4.21
N LYS A 42 -10.90 -10.90 -4.66
CA LYS A 42 -11.77 -11.77 -3.87
C LYS A 42 -11.23 -13.20 -3.86
N ARG A 43 -10.70 -13.64 -2.71
CA ARG A 43 -10.19 -15.00 -2.50
C ARG A 43 -11.33 -15.92 -2.04
N GLY A 44 -12.12 -16.43 -2.98
CA GLY A 44 -13.17 -17.44 -2.74
C GLY A 44 -12.64 -18.88 -2.84
N LYS A 45 -13.55 -19.87 -2.68
CA LYS A 45 -13.22 -21.31 -2.60
C LYS A 45 -12.39 -21.86 -3.78
N ASN A 46 -12.52 -21.30 -4.97
CA ASN A 46 -11.81 -21.71 -6.20
C ASN A 46 -11.03 -20.55 -6.83
N ALA A 47 -10.62 -19.56 -6.01
CA ALA A 47 -9.89 -18.42 -6.54
C ALA A 47 -8.46 -18.83 -6.96
N ASP A 48 -8.08 -18.43 -8.17
CA ASP A 48 -6.69 -18.50 -8.61
C ASP A 48 -5.89 -17.40 -7.89
N ILE A 49 -5.25 -17.80 -6.79
CA ILE A 49 -4.51 -16.89 -5.91
C ILE A 49 -3.32 -16.27 -6.65
N ALA A 50 -2.61 -17.04 -7.48
CA ALA A 50 -1.44 -16.56 -8.21
C ALA A 50 -1.84 -15.43 -9.17
N ARG A 51 -2.91 -15.65 -9.94
CA ARG A 51 -3.43 -14.62 -10.86
C ARG A 51 -3.95 -13.38 -10.13
N LEU A 52 -4.63 -13.55 -8.99
CA LEU A 52 -5.10 -12.42 -8.18
C LEU A 52 -3.93 -11.59 -7.64
N THR A 53 -2.89 -12.25 -7.12
CA THR A 53 -1.68 -11.59 -6.64
C THR A 53 -0.95 -10.86 -7.77
N GLU A 54 -0.87 -11.46 -8.96
CA GLU A 54 -0.30 -10.78 -10.13
C GLU A 54 -1.09 -9.52 -10.51
N GLN A 55 -2.42 -9.58 -10.50
CA GLN A 55 -3.30 -8.44 -10.78
C GLN A 55 -3.20 -7.34 -9.71
N GLU A 56 -3.03 -7.72 -8.44
CA GLU A 56 -2.73 -6.79 -7.36
C GLU A 56 -1.38 -6.10 -7.61
N GLY A 57 -0.32 -6.86 -7.89
CA GLY A 57 1.01 -6.33 -8.18
C GLY A 57 1.05 -5.39 -9.39
N ARG A 58 0.36 -5.72 -10.48
CA ARG A 58 0.25 -4.83 -11.66
C ARG A 58 -0.40 -3.49 -11.31
N ARG A 59 -1.43 -3.49 -10.46
CA ARG A 59 -2.10 -2.26 -10.01
C ARG A 59 -1.22 -1.45 -9.05
N MET A 60 -0.47 -2.11 -8.18
CA MET A 60 0.51 -1.44 -7.31
C MET A 60 1.60 -0.76 -8.13
N LEU A 61 2.20 -1.47 -9.09
CA LEU A 61 3.23 -0.93 -9.98
C LEU A 61 2.72 0.27 -10.79
N ALA A 62 1.48 0.23 -11.26
CA ALA A 62 0.85 1.34 -11.98
C ALA A 62 0.61 2.58 -11.10
N ALA A 63 0.51 2.42 -9.78
CA ALA A 63 0.34 3.52 -8.83
C ALA A 63 1.66 4.19 -8.41
N ILE A 64 2.81 3.63 -8.79
CA ILE A 64 4.14 4.17 -8.46
C ILE A 64 4.39 5.44 -9.29
N PRO A 65 4.62 6.62 -8.67
CA PRO A 65 4.98 7.82 -9.39
C PRO A 65 6.36 7.69 -10.03
N LYS A 66 6.57 8.39 -11.15
CA LYS A 66 7.88 8.45 -11.83
C LYS A 66 8.95 9.03 -10.89
N ASN A 67 10.20 8.61 -11.08
CA ASN A 67 11.38 9.09 -10.33
C ASN A 67 11.29 8.90 -8.81
N THR A 68 10.60 7.86 -8.35
CA THR A 68 10.55 7.48 -6.94
C THR A 68 11.47 6.30 -6.66
N ARG A 69 12.03 6.25 -5.44
CA ARG A 69 12.70 5.06 -4.94
C ARG A 69 11.65 4.06 -4.49
N VAL A 70 11.66 2.86 -5.06
CA VAL A 70 10.73 1.79 -4.72
C VAL A 70 11.32 0.94 -3.59
N ILE A 71 10.56 0.76 -2.51
CA ILE A 71 10.92 -0.06 -1.36
C ILE A 71 9.76 -1.03 -1.10
N ALA A 72 10.03 -2.33 -1.14
CA ALA A 72 9.04 -3.35 -0.84
C ALA A 72 9.10 -3.71 0.65
N MET A 73 7.93 -3.82 1.29
CA MET A 73 7.81 -4.37 2.64
C MET A 73 7.65 -5.89 2.51
N ASP A 74 8.71 -6.63 2.80
CA ASP A 74 8.76 -8.09 2.77
C ASP A 74 9.33 -8.61 4.09
N VAL A 75 8.80 -9.74 4.57
CA VAL A 75 9.27 -10.43 5.78
C VAL A 75 10.72 -10.88 5.63
N ALA A 76 11.15 -11.21 4.40
CA ALA A 76 12.54 -11.56 4.09
C ALA A 76 13.42 -10.33 3.73
N GLY A 77 12.93 -9.12 3.99
CA GLY A 77 13.63 -7.87 3.69
C GLY A 77 14.89 -7.64 4.52
N GLN A 78 15.63 -6.59 4.18
CA GLN A 78 16.82 -6.15 4.90
C GLN A 78 16.48 -5.05 5.92
N ALA A 79 17.23 -5.01 7.02
CA ALA A 79 17.15 -3.98 8.06
C ALA A 79 17.96 -2.73 7.71
#